data_AF-A0A164WM53-F1
#
_entry.id   AF-A0A164WM53-F1
#
_cell.length_a   1.000
_cell.length_b   1.000
_cell.length_c   1.000
_cell.angle_alpha   90.00
_cell.angle_beta   90.00
_cell.angle_gamma   90.00
#
_symmetry.space_group_name_H-M   'P 1'
#
loop_
_entity.id
_entity.type
_entity.pdbx_description
1 polymer ?
#
loop_
_entity_poly.entity_id
_entity_poly.type
_entity_poly.pdbx_seq_one_letter_code
_entity_poly.pdbx_strand_id
1 'polypeptide(L)'
;MFYEEDELVVEPVKGVKYNGTRYNSEKGFIYYFQKKTRHGDAYHNHPPEQEEHKLLRVVNASVNAAAVDCRRHRIVLDAARREYAGVHIGYGDAMQRRMQRSKRRRQPQIPKTIEEIVE
;
A
#
# COMPACT_ATOMS: atom_id res chain seq x y z
N MET A 1 28.72 -6.98 24.99
CA MET A 1 28.54 -7.42 23.60
C MET A 1 27.88 -6.27 22.86
N PHE A 2 28.68 -5.47 22.15
CA PHE A 2 28.19 -4.35 21.34
C PHE A 2 27.73 -4.94 20.00
N TYR A 3 26.46 -4.77 19.66
CA TYR A 3 25.98 -5.10 18.32
C TYR A 3 26.32 -3.92 17.42
N GLU A 4 27.21 -4.15 16.46
CA GLU A 4 27.52 -3.23 15.37
C GLU A 4 26.24 -3.01 14.56
N GLU A 5 25.78 -1.76 14.49
CA GLU A 5 24.70 -1.33 13.60
C GLU A 5 25.23 -1.37 12.17
N ASP A 6 24.98 -2.48 11.46
CA ASP A 6 25.13 -2.55 10.02
C ASP A 6 24.13 -1.57 9.37
N GLU A 7 24.53 -0.31 9.27
CA GLU A 7 23.86 0.67 8.42
C GLU A 7 23.95 0.17 6.98
N LEU A 8 22.83 -0.34 6.46
CA LEU A 8 22.66 -0.70 5.05
C LEU A 8 22.87 0.54 4.18
N VAL A 9 24.12 0.78 3.77
CA VAL A 9 24.49 1.82 2.80
C VAL A 9 24.01 1.35 1.43
N VAL A 10 22.84 1.84 1.01
CA VAL A 10 22.31 1.59 -0.33
C VAL A 10 23.06 2.50 -1.31
N GLU A 11 24.06 1.96 -2.01
CA GLU A 11 24.77 2.70 -3.05
C GLU A 11 23.82 3.01 -4.24
N PRO A 12 23.74 4.27 -4.68
CA PRO A 12 22.91 4.63 -5.83
C PRO A 12 23.55 4.13 -7.14
N VAL A 13 22.80 3.30 -7.87
CA VAL A 13 23.22 2.80 -9.20
C VAL A 13 23.28 3.96 -10.20
N LYS A 14 24.48 4.21 -10.77
CA LYS A 14 24.72 5.27 -11.77
C LYS A 14 23.86 5.04 -13.02
N GLY A 15 23.20 6.10 -13.49
CA GLY A 15 22.44 6.12 -14.75
C GLY A 15 20.91 6.10 -14.60
N VAL A 16 20.37 5.98 -13.39
CA VAL A 16 18.92 5.98 -13.15
C VAL A 16 18.49 7.36 -12.63
N LYS A 17 17.52 8.02 -13.28
CA LYS A 17 16.90 9.24 -12.75
C LYS A 17 16.35 8.96 -11.34
N TYR A 18 16.74 9.77 -10.36
CA TYR A 18 16.31 9.67 -8.97
C TYR A 18 14.78 9.84 -8.90
N ASN A 19 14.06 8.73 -8.76
CA ASN A 19 12.59 8.69 -8.69
C ASN A 19 12.08 8.57 -7.23
N GLY A 20 12.85 9.10 -6.28
CA GLY A 20 12.59 8.96 -4.85
C GLY A 20 13.01 7.60 -4.29
N THR A 21 12.89 7.44 -2.97
CA THR A 21 13.27 6.22 -2.26
C THR A 21 12.39 5.05 -2.69
N ARG A 22 12.97 4.14 -3.47
CA ARG A 22 12.32 2.87 -3.86
C ARG A 22 12.81 1.78 -2.92
N TYR A 23 11.89 1.23 -2.13
CA TYR A 23 12.18 0.07 -1.30
C TYR A 23 12.03 -1.17 -2.17
N ASN A 24 13.16 -1.82 -2.44
CA ASN A 24 13.21 -3.04 -3.26
C ASN A 24 12.65 -4.26 -2.53
N SER A 25 12.39 -4.16 -1.23
CA SER A 25 11.79 -5.20 -0.41
C SER A 25 10.62 -4.64 0.41
N GLU A 26 9.63 -5.49 0.67
CA GLU A 26 8.48 -5.20 1.52
C GLU A 26 8.93 -4.78 2.94
N LYS A 27 9.98 -5.45 3.46
CA LYS A 27 10.62 -5.12 4.74
C LYS A 27 11.20 -3.71 4.78
N GLY A 28 11.85 -3.26 3.70
CA GLY A 28 12.42 -1.91 3.61
C GLY A 28 11.36 -0.81 3.63
N PHE A 29 10.22 -1.05 2.99
CA PHE A 29 9.08 -0.12 3.00
C PHE A 29 8.50 0.03 4.40
N ILE A 30 8.30 -1.09 5.11
CA ILE A 30 7.74 -1.10 6.47
C ILE A 30 8.65 -0.36 7.46
N TYR A 31 9.97 -0.62 7.41
CA TYR A 31 10.95 0.03 8.28
C TYR A 31 10.93 1.56 8.13
N TYR A 32 10.96 2.05 6.89
CA TYR A 32 10.91 3.50 6.65
C TYR A 32 9.58 4.12 7.08
N PHE A 33 8.47 3.43 6.83
CA PHE A 33 7.15 3.89 7.24
C PHE A 33 7.08 4.03 8.77
N GLN A 34 7.52 3.03 9.53
CA GLN A 34 7.57 3.06 10.99
C GLN A 34 8.50 4.16 11.54
N LYS A 35 9.67 4.38 10.90
CA LYS A 35 10.61 5.43 11.31
C LYS A 35 10.04 6.83 11.09
N LYS A 36 9.33 7.06 9.98
CA LYS A 36 8.73 8.37 9.66
C LYS A 36 7.49 8.70 10.50
N THR A 37 6.73 7.69 10.94
CA THR A 37 5.56 7.87 11.79
C THR A 37 5.90 7.98 13.29
N ARG A 38 7.17 7.79 13.67
CA ARG A 38 7.65 7.77 15.07
C ARG A 38 8.07 9.14 15.64
N HIS A 39 7.40 10.23 15.23
CA HIS A 39 7.51 11.50 15.94
C HIS A 39 6.23 11.75 16.74
N GLY A 40 6.28 11.43 18.04
CA GLY A 40 5.22 11.74 19.00
C GLY A 40 4.35 10.54 19.34
N ASP A 41 4.82 9.77 20.31
CA ASP A 41 4.03 9.29 21.46
C ASP A 41 4.46 7.88 21.89
N ALA A 42 5.02 7.87 23.10
CA ALA A 42 5.46 6.70 23.82
C ALA A 42 4.25 5.99 24.43
N TYR A 43 3.71 4.97 23.76
CA TYR A 43 2.92 3.92 24.43
C TYR A 43 3.14 2.58 23.71
N HIS A 44 4.07 1.79 24.24
CA HIS A 44 4.21 0.37 23.88
C HIS A 44 3.27 -0.44 24.79
N ASN A 45 2.31 -1.17 24.21
CA ASN A 45 1.84 -2.51 24.65
C ASN A 45 0.65 -3.03 23.81
N HIS A 46 0.87 -3.30 22.52
CA HIS A 46 0.08 -4.29 21.78
C HIS A 46 1.02 -5.17 20.94
N PRO A 47 0.79 -6.49 20.85
CA PRO A 47 1.60 -7.35 20.00
C PRO A 47 1.48 -6.86 18.55
N PRO A 48 2.59 -6.58 17.85
CA PRO A 48 2.59 -5.91 16.54
C PRO A 48 1.76 -6.64 15.48
N GLU A 49 1.62 -7.97 15.61
CA GLU A 49 0.90 -8.81 14.67
C GLU A 49 -0.60 -8.50 14.57
N GLN A 50 -1.26 -8.11 15.68
CA GLN A 50 -2.71 -7.93 15.66
C GLN A 50 -3.12 -6.62 14.98
N GLU A 51 -2.35 -5.55 15.16
CA GLU A 51 -2.59 -4.27 14.48
C GLU A 51 -2.26 -4.36 12.99
N GLU A 52 -1.13 -4.99 12.65
CA GLU A 52 -0.75 -5.25 11.26
C GLU A 52 -1.82 -6.08 10.53
N HIS A 53 -2.34 -7.12 11.18
CA HIS A 53 -3.41 -7.94 10.61
C HIS A 53 -4.70 -7.15 10.38
N LYS A 54 -5.07 -6.26 11.31
CA LYS A 54 -6.22 -5.34 11.12
C LYS A 54 -5.99 -4.38 9.96
N LEU A 55 -4.80 -3.77 9.88
CA LEU A 55 -4.44 -2.87 8.78
C LEU A 55 -4.52 -3.58 7.42
N LEU A 56 -3.94 -4.79 7.33
CA LEU A 56 -3.98 -5.61 6.12
C LEU A 56 -5.41 -5.96 5.72
N ARG A 57 -6.27 -6.30 6.68
CA ARG A 57 -7.67 -6.63 6.42
C ARG A 57 -8.42 -5.46 5.77
N VAL A 58 -8.25 -4.24 6.30
CA VAL A 58 -8.87 -3.03 5.72
C VAL A 58 -8.32 -2.72 4.34
N VAL A 59 -7.01 -2.84 4.14
CA VAL A 59 -6.39 -2.62 2.82
C VAL A 59 -6.94 -3.60 1.80
N ASN A 60 -6.98 -4.89 2.13
CA ASN A 60 -7.48 -5.93 1.23
C ASN A 60 -8.98 -5.76 0.93
N ALA A 61 -9.80 -5.46 1.93
CA ALA A 61 -11.22 -5.16 1.74
C ALA A 61 -11.42 -3.96 0.79
N SER A 62 -10.68 -2.87 1.00
CA SER A 62 -10.74 -1.67 0.16
C SER A 62 -10.32 -1.95 -1.28
N VAL A 63 -9.26 -2.73 -1.48
CA VAL A 63 -8.72 -3.07 -2.80
C VAL A 63 -9.66 -3.99 -3.58
N ASN A 64 -10.31 -4.94 -2.89
CA ASN A 64 -11.31 -5.82 -3.48
C ASN A 64 -12.59 -5.06 -3.83
N ALA A 65 -13.07 -4.20 -2.92
CA ALA A 65 -14.25 -3.38 -3.15
C ALA A 65 -14.04 -2.41 -4.32
N ALA A 66 -12.87 -1.78 -4.43
CA ALA A 66 -12.56 -0.86 -5.53
C ALA A 66 -12.50 -1.52 -6.91
N ALA A 67 -12.37 -2.84 -6.95
CA ALA A 67 -12.34 -3.60 -8.19
C ALA A 67 -13.74 -3.78 -8.80
N VAL A 68 -14.79 -3.71 -7.96
CA VAL A 68 -16.20 -3.88 -8.36
C VAL A 68 -16.92 -2.54 -8.34
N ASP A 69 -16.66 -1.72 -7.32
CA ASP A 69 -17.35 -0.45 -7.12
C ASP A 69 -16.86 0.61 -8.12
N CYS A 70 -17.83 1.24 -8.80
CA CYS A 70 -17.58 2.34 -9.72
C CYS A 70 -17.35 3.68 -9.01
N ARG A 71 -17.64 3.79 -7.71
CA ARG A 71 -17.46 5.00 -6.90
C ARG A 71 -15.98 5.42 -6.78
N ARG A 72 -15.76 6.66 -6.33
CA ARG A 72 -14.43 7.19 -6.07
C ARG A 72 -13.72 6.35 -5.01
N HIS A 73 -12.45 6.02 -5.23
CA HIS A 73 -11.66 5.18 -4.32
C HIS A 73 -11.64 5.69 -2.87
N ARG A 74 -11.67 7.00 -2.67
CA ARG A 74 -11.75 7.59 -1.32
C ARG A 74 -13.03 7.17 -0.58
N ILE A 75 -14.17 7.15 -1.27
CA ILE A 75 -15.47 6.72 -0.71
C ILE A 75 -15.43 5.24 -0.36
N VAL A 76 -14.83 4.42 -1.23
CA VAL A 76 -14.67 2.97 -1.01
C VAL A 76 -13.80 2.70 0.23
N LEU A 77 -12.69 3.42 0.38
CA LEU A 77 -11.84 3.31 1.56
C LEU A 77 -12.56 3.78 2.83
N ASP A 78 -13.27 4.89 2.78
CA ASP A 78 -14.02 5.41 3.94
C ASP A 78 -15.14 4.44 4.37
N ALA A 79 -15.79 3.74 3.42
CA ALA A 79 -16.72 2.67 3.72
C ALA A 79 -16.04 1.50 4.44
N ALA A 80 -14.88 1.05 3.95
CA ALA A 80 -14.10 0.00 4.59
C ALA A 80 -13.63 0.42 6.00
N ARG A 81 -13.23 1.68 6.21
CA ARG A 81 -12.87 2.19 7.55
C ARG A 81 -14.04 2.17 8.53
N ARG A 82 -15.28 2.39 8.07
CA ARG A 82 -16.47 2.30 8.92
C ARG A 82 -16.77 0.88 9.36
N GLU A 83 -16.51 -0.10 8.49
CA GLU A 83 -16.69 -1.52 8.79
C GLU A 83 -15.63 -2.04 9.77
N TYR A 84 -14.41 -1.50 9.69
CA TYR A 84 -13.28 -1.88 10.55
C TYR A 84 -12.87 -0.69 11.45
N ALA A 85 -13.65 -0.47 12.50
CA ALA A 85 -13.42 0.59 13.47
C ALA A 85 -12.05 0.47 14.18
N GLY A 86 -11.43 1.61 14.49
CA GLY A 86 -10.16 1.69 15.22
C GLY A 86 -8.90 1.57 14.36
N VAL A 87 -9.03 1.50 13.04
CA VAL A 87 -7.87 1.38 12.13
C VAL A 87 -7.56 2.72 11.48
N HIS A 88 -6.37 3.27 11.77
CA HIS A 88 -5.90 4.53 11.19
C HIS A 88 -5.07 4.28 9.92
N ILE A 89 -5.72 4.14 8.75
CA ILE A 89 -5.00 4.20 7.46
C ILE A 89 -5.36 5.48 6.74
N GLY A 90 -4.42 6.09 6.02
CA GLY A 90 -4.64 7.26 5.17
C GLY A 90 -5.04 6.92 3.72
N TYR A 91 -5.66 7.88 3.02
CA TYR A 91 -5.84 7.80 1.56
C TYR A 91 -4.63 8.44 0.88
N GLY A 92 -3.53 7.70 0.78
CA GLY A 92 -2.31 8.16 0.11
C GLY A 92 -2.12 7.54 -1.28
N ASP A 93 -1.12 8.02 -2.01
CA ASP A 93 -0.75 7.54 -3.36
C ASP A 93 -0.57 6.02 -3.43
N ALA A 94 0.03 5.41 -2.41
CA ALA A 94 0.24 3.97 -2.37
C ALA A 94 -1.08 3.18 -2.36
N MET A 95 -2.05 3.62 -1.55
CA MET A 95 -3.40 3.02 -1.49
C MET A 95 -4.15 3.27 -2.79
N GLN A 96 -4.11 4.50 -3.31
CA GLN A 96 -4.76 4.85 -4.57
C GLN A 96 -4.24 4.00 -5.73
N ARG A 97 -2.92 3.84 -5.87
CA ARG A 97 -2.30 2.98 -6.90
C ARG A 97 -2.68 1.52 -6.73
N ARG A 98 -2.76 1.00 -5.49
CA ARG A 98 -3.23 -0.38 -5.23
C ARG A 98 -4.67 -0.58 -5.71
N MET A 99 -5.58 0.32 -5.34
CA MET A 99 -6.99 0.26 -5.76
C MET A 99 -7.13 0.39 -7.29
N GLN A 100 -6.40 1.32 -7.91
CA GLN A 100 -6.37 1.48 -9.38
C GLN A 100 -5.86 0.22 -10.09
N ARG A 101 -4.79 -0.42 -9.60
CA ARG A 101 -4.28 -1.68 -10.16
C ARG A 101 -5.32 -2.79 -10.07
N SER A 102 -6.02 -2.91 -8.95
CA SER A 102 -7.08 -3.90 -8.76
C SER A 102 -8.22 -3.70 -9.74
N LYS A 103 -8.67 -2.45 -9.91
CA LYS A 103 -9.69 -2.09 -10.90
C LYS A 103 -9.27 -2.44 -12.33
N ARG A 104 -8.04 -2.08 -12.72
CA ARG A 104 -7.51 -2.42 -14.05
C ARG A 104 -7.41 -3.92 -14.30
N ARG A 105 -7.07 -4.72 -13.28
CA ARG A 105 -7.02 -6.19 -13.40
C ARG A 105 -8.37 -6.82 -13.71
N ARG A 106 -9.48 -6.20 -13.30
CA ARG A 106 -10.84 -6.67 -13.58
C ARG A 106 -11.48 -6.00 -14.79
N GLN A 107 -10.85 -4.98 -15.35
CA GLN A 107 -11.35 -4.36 -16.58
C GLN A 107 -11.15 -5.34 -17.74
N PRO A 108 -12.14 -5.44 -18.64
CA PRO A 108 -11.97 -6.20 -19.87
C PRO A 108 -10.77 -5.64 -20.63
N GLN A 109 -9.98 -6.53 -21.23
CA GLN A 109 -8.85 -6.14 -22.04
C GLN A 109 -9.36 -5.34 -23.23
N ILE A 110 -8.72 -4.20 -23.51
CA ILE A 110 -9.08 -3.40 -24.69
C ILE A 110 -8.74 -4.27 -25.91
N PRO A 111 -9.71 -4.54 -26.80
CA PRO A 111 -9.45 -5.29 -28.02
C PRO A 111 -8.39 -4.55 -28.84
N LYS A 112 -7.42 -5.29 -29.34
CA LYS A 112 -6.27 -4.75 -30.09
C LYS A 112 -6.61 -4.53 -31.56
N THR A 113 -7.61 -5.24 -32.06
CA THR A 113 -8.05 -5.20 -33.45
C THR A 113 -9.57 -5.15 -33.56
N ILE A 114 -10.07 -4.75 -34.72
CA ILE A 114 -11.51 -4.71 -35.02
C ILE A 114 -12.08 -6.14 -35.07
N GLU A 115 -11.27 -7.13 -35.43
CA GLU A 115 -11.65 -8.55 -35.49
C GLU A 115 -12.01 -9.10 -34.10
N GLU A 116 -11.29 -8.69 -33.04
CA GLU A 116 -11.58 -9.09 -31.65
C GLU A 116 -12.88 -8.47 -31.07
N ILE A 117 -13.52 -7.54 -31.78
CA ILE A 117 -14.79 -6.90 -31.35
C ILE A 117 -16.02 -7.67 -31.86
N VAL A 118 -15.85 -8.45 -32.94
CA VAL A 118 -16.97 -9.02 -33.73
C VAL A 118 -17.22 -10.51 -33.41
N GLU A 119 -16.36 -11.15 -32.62
CA GLU A 119 -16.53 -12.54 -32.13
C GLU A 119 -17.30 -12.61 -30.81
#